data_AF-A0A117R0I7-F1
#
_entry.id   AF-A0A117R0I7-F1
#
_cell.length_a   1.000
_cell.length_b   1.000
_cell.length_c   1.000
_cell.angle_alpha   90.00
_cell.angle_beta   90.00
_cell.angle_gamma   90.00
#
_symmetry.space_group_name_H-M   'P 1'
#
loop_
_entity.id
_entity.type
_entity.pdbx_description
1 polymer ?
#
loop_
_entity_poly.entity_id
_entity_poly.type
_entity_poly.pdbx_seq_one_letter_code
_entity_poly.pdbx_strand_id
1 'polypeptide(L)'
;MALTQQFARVTPEHRERLRTGTEEWDPGAENLLDTGWAVWGLIRFCRASGADPDTVALLDRAVSGDPDGDVAFLDHDGVYDGFTDPPRLLEPTAVADIARALDALDPGALLAELPDSPDEASAVCGLGPLSDGDVRGHLVEHLTAMREFYGEAAIHGQCVVTWID
;
A
#
# COMPACT_ATOMS: atom_id res chain seq x y z
N MET A 1 18.57 -5.99 -0.04
CA MET A 1 17.14 -6.21 0.25
C MET A 1 16.38 -6.18 -1.06
N ALA A 2 15.21 -6.81 -1.09
CA ALA A 2 14.21 -6.49 -2.11
C ALA A 2 13.37 -5.34 -1.54
N LEU A 3 13.19 -4.28 -2.31
CA LEU A 3 12.38 -3.12 -1.92
C LEU A 3 10.91 -3.55 -1.80
N THR A 4 10.23 -3.38 -0.68
CA THR A 4 8.82 -3.73 -0.52
C THR A 4 7.99 -2.55 -0.07
N GLN A 5 6.72 -2.56 -0.50
CA GLN A 5 5.76 -1.54 -0.12
C GLN A 5 5.17 -1.86 1.26
N GLN A 6 5.42 -0.98 2.23
CA GLN A 6 4.99 -1.11 3.61
C GLN A 6 3.86 -0.14 3.97
N PHE A 7 3.06 -0.55 4.96
CA PHE A 7 2.02 0.26 5.58
C PHE A 7 1.96 0.03 7.09
N ALA A 8 1.61 1.07 7.84
CA ALA A 8 1.32 1.00 9.26
C ALA A 8 0.04 1.75 9.62
N ARG A 9 -0.86 1.11 10.38
CA ARG A 9 -2.01 1.77 11.00
C ARG A 9 -1.57 2.43 12.30
N VAL A 10 -1.93 3.70 12.46
CA VAL A 10 -1.53 4.50 13.62
C VAL A 10 -2.74 5.28 14.12
N THR A 11 -3.08 5.14 15.40
CA THR A 11 -4.12 6.00 15.99
C THR A 11 -3.60 7.44 16.11
N PRO A 12 -4.47 8.46 16.01
CA PRO A 12 -4.05 9.85 16.20
C PRO A 12 -3.31 10.10 17.54
N GLU A 13 -3.72 9.41 18.61
CA GLU A 13 -3.07 9.53 19.91
C GLU A 13 -1.67 8.93 19.93
N HIS A 14 -1.47 7.77 19.28
CA HIS A 14 -0.14 7.17 19.14
C HIS A 14 0.76 8.07 18.29
N ARG A 15 0.24 8.62 17.19
CA ARG A 15 0.94 9.60 16.35
C ARG A 15 1.44 10.81 17.16
N GLU A 16 0.60 11.36 18.02
CA GLU A 16 0.96 12.50 18.85
C GLU A 16 2.06 12.16 19.88
N ARG A 17 2.06 10.93 20.40
CA ARG A 17 3.13 10.47 21.32
C ARG A 17 4.45 10.28 20.60
N LEU A 18 4.43 9.73 19.39
CA LEU A 18 5.60 9.65 18.51
C LEU A 18 6.14 11.06 18.18
N ARG A 19 5.27 11.98 17.78
CA ARG A 19 5.62 13.37 17.45
C ARG A 19 6.28 14.12 18.61
N THR A 20 5.87 13.84 19.84
CA THR A 20 6.45 14.43 21.07
C THR A 20 7.67 13.69 21.59
N GLY A 21 8.06 12.55 20.98
CA GLY A 21 9.17 11.71 21.42
C GLY A 21 8.90 10.98 22.74
N THR A 22 7.62 10.82 23.11
CA THR A 22 7.22 10.10 24.33
C THR A 22 7.05 8.59 24.11
N GLU A 23 7.10 8.16 22.86
CA GLU A 23 7.01 6.77 22.42
C GLU A 23 7.93 6.57 21.21
N GLU A 24 8.47 5.36 21.07
CA GLU A 24 9.26 4.95 19.91
C GLU A 24 8.36 4.33 18.85
N TRP A 25 8.83 4.29 17.60
CA TRP A 25 8.10 3.65 16.51
C TRP A 25 7.99 2.14 16.74
N ASP A 26 6.80 1.69 17.14
CA ASP A 26 6.40 0.29 17.21
C ASP A 26 4.88 0.20 17.01
N PRO A 27 4.40 0.17 15.75
CA PRO A 27 2.97 0.04 15.48
C PRO A 27 2.41 -1.31 15.92
N GLY A 28 3.24 -2.32 16.20
CA GLY A 28 2.81 -3.70 16.44
C GLY A 28 2.54 -4.46 15.14
N ALA A 29 2.82 -5.77 15.15
CA ALA A 29 2.78 -6.62 13.96
C ALA A 29 1.38 -6.67 13.30
N GLU A 30 0.31 -6.58 14.09
CA GLU A 30 -1.06 -6.55 13.61
C GLU A 30 -1.39 -5.27 12.84
N ASN A 31 -0.67 -4.17 13.09
CA ASN A 31 -0.90 -2.89 12.42
C ASN A 31 0.02 -2.68 11.21
N LEU A 32 0.88 -3.65 10.90
CA LEU A 32 1.75 -3.64 9.74
C LEU A 32 1.16 -4.43 8.58
N LEU A 33 1.40 -3.95 7.36
CA LEU A 33 1.13 -4.68 6.13
C LEU A 33 2.30 -4.48 5.17
N ASP A 34 2.87 -5.60 4.74
CA ASP A 34 3.83 -5.67 3.64
C ASP A 34 3.08 -6.18 2.41
N THR A 35 3.08 -5.40 1.32
CA THR A 35 2.47 -5.83 0.05
C THR A 35 3.48 -6.29 -1.00
N GLY A 36 4.75 -6.40 -0.60
CA GLY A 36 5.85 -6.75 -1.47
C GLY A 36 5.89 -5.81 -2.67
N TRP A 37 5.91 -6.43 -3.85
CA TRP A 37 5.86 -5.74 -5.14
C TRP A 37 4.47 -5.78 -5.76
N ALA A 38 3.50 -6.43 -5.11
CA ALA A 38 2.22 -6.78 -5.71
C ALA A 38 1.42 -5.54 -6.11
N VAL A 39 1.31 -4.54 -5.23
CA VAL A 39 0.54 -3.32 -5.53
C VAL A 39 1.21 -2.49 -6.61
N TRP A 40 2.54 -2.39 -6.64
CA TRP A 40 3.25 -1.73 -7.74
C TRP A 40 3.08 -2.47 -9.07
N GLY A 41 3.09 -3.80 -9.02
CA GLY A 41 2.83 -4.62 -10.20
C GLY A 41 1.42 -4.45 -10.72
N LEU A 42 0.43 -4.36 -9.82
CA LEU A 42 -0.95 -4.04 -10.15
C LEU A 42 -1.07 -2.67 -10.81
N ILE A 43 -0.48 -1.63 -10.21
CA ILE A 43 -0.48 -0.26 -10.76
C ILE A 43 0.13 -0.25 -12.17
N ARG A 44 1.28 -0.91 -12.33
CA ARG A 44 1.97 -1.01 -13.63
C ARG A 44 1.10 -1.70 -14.67
N PHE A 45 0.47 -2.82 -14.30
CA PHE A 45 -0.45 -3.53 -15.18
C PHE A 45 -1.66 -2.66 -15.56
N CYS A 46 -2.30 -1.98 -14.60
CA CYS A 46 -3.44 -1.10 -14.85
C CYS A 46 -3.09 0.02 -15.84
N ARG A 47 -1.91 0.61 -15.72
CA ARG A 47 -1.41 1.61 -16.67
C ARG A 47 -1.19 1.02 -18.07
N ALA A 48 -0.68 -0.20 -18.16
CA ALA A 48 -0.40 -0.87 -19.42
C ALA A 48 -1.68 -1.34 -20.14
N SER A 49 -2.69 -1.79 -19.39
CA SER A 49 -3.98 -2.25 -19.93
C SER A 49 -4.94 -1.12 -20.28
N GLY A 50 -4.63 0.12 -19.90
CA GLY A 50 -5.50 1.27 -20.12
C GLY A 50 -6.72 1.27 -19.19
N ALA A 51 -6.54 0.77 -17.96
CA ALA A 51 -7.54 0.87 -16.91
C ALA A 51 -7.95 2.32 -16.65
N ASP A 52 -9.10 2.51 -15.99
CA ASP A 52 -9.60 3.82 -15.62
C ASP A 52 -8.51 4.65 -14.90
N PRO A 53 -8.16 5.86 -15.39
CA PRO A 53 -7.20 6.75 -14.76
C PRO A 53 -7.50 6.99 -13.28
N ASP A 54 -8.77 7.01 -12.87
CA ASP A 54 -9.15 7.21 -11.46
C ASP A 54 -8.77 6.00 -10.60
N THR A 55 -8.81 4.78 -11.16
CA THR A 55 -8.33 3.57 -10.47
C THR A 55 -6.82 3.61 -10.27
N VAL A 56 -6.07 4.04 -11.29
CA VAL A 56 -4.61 4.18 -11.20
C VAL A 56 -4.25 5.25 -10.16
N ALA A 57 -4.91 6.42 -10.21
CA ALA A 57 -4.69 7.50 -9.26
C ALA A 57 -5.03 7.10 -7.82
N LEU A 58 -6.09 6.31 -7.61
CA LEU A 58 -6.43 5.75 -6.31
C LEU A 58 -5.32 4.86 -5.77
N LEU A 59 -4.86 3.88 -6.56
CA LEU A 59 -3.82 2.95 -6.14
C LEU A 59 -2.49 3.67 -5.88
N ASP A 60 -2.13 4.62 -6.75
CA ASP A 60 -0.94 5.47 -6.58
C ASP A 60 -1.01 6.28 -5.27
N ARG A 61 -2.14 6.94 -5.00
CA ARG A 61 -2.31 7.72 -3.77
C ARG A 61 -2.24 6.83 -2.53
N ALA A 62 -2.81 5.63 -2.60
CA ALA A 62 -2.79 4.72 -1.47
C ALA A 62 -1.36 4.28 -1.11
N VAL A 63 -0.49 3.98 -2.10
CA VAL A 63 0.92 3.61 -1.83
C VAL A 63 1.85 4.80 -1.59
N SER A 64 1.50 5.98 -2.09
CA SER A 64 2.38 7.16 -1.99
C SER A 64 2.07 8.02 -0.77
N GLY A 65 0.86 7.93 -0.21
CA GLY A 65 0.38 8.83 0.84
C GLY A 65 0.14 10.27 0.34
N ASP A 66 -0.26 11.16 1.25
CA ASP A 66 -0.46 12.57 0.93
C ASP A 66 0.84 13.39 1.19
N PRO A 67 1.14 14.42 0.38
CA PRO A 67 2.42 15.13 0.44
C PRO A 67 2.58 16.03 1.67
N ASP A 68 1.48 16.48 2.27
CA ASP A 68 1.45 17.50 3.33
C ASP A 68 1.19 16.91 4.73
N GLY A 69 1.42 15.61 4.91
CA GLY A 69 1.21 14.93 6.19
C GLY A 69 2.20 15.35 7.27
N ASP A 70 1.73 15.54 8.50
CA ASP A 70 2.58 15.77 9.68
C ASP A 70 3.20 14.44 10.15
N VAL A 71 4.30 14.04 9.49
CA VAL A 71 4.96 12.74 9.67
C VAL A 71 6.49 12.81 9.66
N ALA A 72 7.08 14.00 9.57
CA ALA A 72 8.53 14.19 9.47
C ALA A 72 9.32 13.63 10.67
N PHE A 73 8.69 13.42 11.82
CA PHE A 73 9.31 12.78 12.99
C PHE A 73 9.58 11.28 12.79
N LEU A 74 9.04 10.65 11.75
CA LEU A 74 9.34 9.28 11.35
C LEU A 74 10.49 9.17 10.32
N ASP A 75 11.11 10.28 9.93
CA ASP A 75 12.24 10.29 9.00
C ASP A 75 13.55 9.94 9.73
N HIS A 76 13.73 8.65 10.05
CA HIS A 76 14.96 8.11 10.65
C HIS A 76 15.10 6.58 10.47
N ASP A 77 16.33 6.07 10.64
CA ASP A 77 16.73 4.65 10.49
C ASP A 77 15.97 3.64 11.37
N GLY A 78 15.13 4.11 12.29
CA GLY A 78 14.28 3.26 13.13
C GLY A 78 12.93 2.92 12.50
N VAL A 79 12.62 3.52 11.34
CA VAL A 79 11.34 3.36 10.62
C VAL A 79 11.54 2.72 9.25
N TYR A 80 12.57 3.13 8.51
CA TYR A 80 12.86 2.68 7.15
C TYR A 80 14.36 2.73 6.85
N ASP A 81 14.79 2.10 5.75
CA ASP A 81 16.19 1.91 5.39
C ASP A 81 16.95 3.16 4.89
N GLY A 82 16.26 4.29 4.65
CA GLY A 82 16.84 5.55 4.18
C GLY A 82 17.26 5.57 2.70
N PHE A 83 17.00 4.52 1.92
CA PHE A 83 17.36 4.46 0.50
C PHE A 83 16.29 5.06 -0.42
N THR A 84 15.07 5.24 0.09
CA THR A 84 13.92 5.75 -0.65
C THR A 84 13.39 7.06 -0.05
N ASP A 85 12.27 7.58 -0.58
CA ASP A 85 11.62 8.74 -0.01
C ASP A 85 11.14 8.44 1.43
N PRO A 86 11.15 9.45 2.32
CA PRO A 86 10.71 9.26 3.70
C PRO A 86 9.24 8.86 3.80
N PRO A 87 8.82 8.25 4.93
CA PRO A 87 7.44 7.85 5.16
C PRO A 87 6.43 8.98 4.91
N ARG A 88 5.29 8.63 4.32
CA ARG A 88 4.16 9.54 4.07
C ARG A 88 2.95 9.13 4.89
N LEU A 89 1.99 10.05 5.01
CA LEU A 89 0.81 9.89 5.85
C LEU A 89 -0.47 10.07 5.05
N LEU A 90 -1.46 9.26 5.37
CA LEU A 90 -2.86 9.47 5.03
C LEU A 90 -3.63 9.73 6.32
N GLU A 91 -4.25 10.90 6.40
CA GLU A 91 -5.10 11.29 7.53
C GLU A 91 -6.41 10.46 7.54
N PRO A 92 -7.11 10.32 8.69
CA PRO A 92 -8.25 9.43 8.81
C PRO A 92 -9.36 9.64 7.76
N THR A 93 -9.61 10.89 7.36
CA THR A 93 -10.57 11.18 6.28
C THR A 93 -10.10 10.64 4.93
N ALA A 94 -8.82 10.81 4.59
CA ALA A 94 -8.24 10.27 3.36
C ALA A 94 -8.24 8.73 3.38
N VAL A 95 -7.92 8.12 4.52
CA VAL A 95 -8.00 6.66 4.72
C VAL A 95 -9.41 6.15 4.47
N ALA A 96 -10.44 6.81 5.03
CA ALA A 96 -11.83 6.42 4.83
C ALA A 96 -12.28 6.55 3.35
N ASP A 97 -11.79 7.57 2.64
CA ASP A 97 -12.09 7.76 1.23
C ASP A 97 -11.41 6.70 0.35
N ILE A 98 -10.15 6.39 0.63
CA ILE A 98 -9.40 5.32 -0.05
C ILE A 98 -10.03 3.97 0.24
N ALA A 99 -10.36 3.66 1.49
CA ALA A 99 -11.01 2.41 1.88
C ALA A 99 -12.30 2.17 1.10
N ARG A 100 -13.17 3.20 1.00
CA ARG A 100 -14.41 3.13 0.23
C ARG A 100 -14.16 2.92 -1.27
N ALA A 101 -13.17 3.61 -1.82
CA ALA A 101 -12.84 3.51 -3.23
C ALA A 101 -12.22 2.13 -3.57
N LEU A 102 -11.37 1.60 -2.69
CA LEU A 102 -10.79 0.25 -2.83
C LEU A 102 -11.88 -0.84 -2.73
N ASP A 103 -12.85 -0.69 -1.84
CA ASP A 103 -13.99 -1.62 -1.70
C ASP A 103 -14.84 -1.68 -2.97
N ALA A 104 -14.99 -0.55 -3.67
CA ALA A 104 -15.74 -0.45 -4.92
C ALA A 104 -15.05 -1.10 -6.13
N LEU A 105 -13.75 -1.41 -6.05
CA LEU A 105 -13.03 -2.04 -7.16
C LEU A 105 -13.45 -3.51 -7.31
N ASP A 106 -13.59 -3.97 -8.56
CA ASP A 106 -13.76 -5.40 -8.87
C ASP A 106 -12.40 -5.99 -9.31
N PRO A 107 -11.74 -6.84 -8.50
CA PRO A 107 -10.45 -7.46 -8.87
C PRO A 107 -10.54 -8.31 -10.14
N GLY A 108 -11.68 -8.96 -10.38
CA GLY A 108 -11.88 -9.81 -11.55
C GLY A 108 -11.93 -8.98 -12.82
N ALA A 109 -12.68 -7.88 -12.80
CA ALA A 109 -12.73 -6.93 -13.91
C ALA A 109 -11.37 -6.24 -14.11
N LEU A 110 -10.70 -5.84 -13.03
CA LEU A 110 -9.40 -5.16 -13.08
C LEU A 110 -8.34 -6.02 -13.76
N LEU A 111 -8.34 -7.33 -13.46
CA LEU A 111 -7.38 -8.30 -13.98
C LEU A 111 -7.90 -9.09 -15.19
N ALA A 112 -8.99 -8.67 -15.83
CA ALA A 112 -9.60 -9.44 -16.92
C ALA A 112 -8.63 -9.68 -18.10
N GLU A 113 -7.84 -8.66 -18.43
CA GLU A 113 -6.86 -8.69 -19.53
C GLU A 113 -5.45 -9.15 -19.09
N LEU A 114 -5.31 -9.66 -17.86
CA LEU A 114 -4.05 -10.21 -17.41
C LEU A 114 -3.75 -11.51 -18.18
N PRO A 115 -2.56 -11.67 -18.80
CA PRO A 115 -2.22 -12.88 -19.54
C PRO A 115 -2.35 -14.15 -18.69
N ASP A 116 -2.78 -15.25 -19.31
CA ASP A 116 -2.85 -16.56 -18.65
C ASP A 116 -1.47 -17.20 -18.45
N SER A 117 -0.48 -16.78 -19.25
CA SER A 117 0.90 -17.24 -19.12
C SER A 117 1.56 -16.56 -17.91
N PRO A 118 2.07 -17.32 -16.92
CA PRO A 118 2.75 -16.76 -15.75
C PRO A 118 3.90 -15.82 -16.08
N ASP A 119 4.68 -16.14 -17.11
CA ASP A 119 5.85 -15.35 -17.52
C ASP A 119 5.41 -14.03 -18.15
N GLU A 120 4.39 -14.06 -19.00
CA GLU A 120 3.83 -12.86 -19.63
C GLU A 120 3.15 -11.97 -18.59
N ALA A 121 2.37 -12.56 -17.68
CA ALA A 121 1.73 -11.88 -16.56
C ALA A 121 2.77 -11.21 -15.65
N SER A 122 3.84 -11.92 -15.30
CA SER A 122 4.94 -11.36 -14.50
C SER A 122 5.61 -10.19 -15.23
N ALA A 123 5.87 -10.33 -16.54
CA ALA A 123 6.50 -9.30 -17.34
C ALA A 123 5.66 -8.01 -17.45
N VAL A 124 4.34 -8.11 -17.67
CA VAL A 124 3.47 -6.92 -17.75
C VAL A 124 3.34 -6.24 -16.40
N CYS A 125 3.30 -7.01 -15.31
CA CYS A 125 3.31 -6.51 -13.94
C CYS A 125 4.70 -6.04 -13.48
N GLY A 126 5.76 -6.28 -14.25
CA GLY A 126 7.13 -5.96 -13.83
C GLY A 126 7.59 -6.71 -12.59
N LEU A 127 7.01 -7.89 -12.34
CA LEU A 127 7.35 -8.79 -11.26
C LEU A 127 8.48 -9.73 -11.72
N GLY A 128 9.30 -10.18 -10.76
CA GLY A 128 10.19 -11.32 -10.96
C GLY A 128 9.41 -12.63 -11.02
N PRO A 129 10.08 -13.76 -11.33
CA PRO A 129 9.45 -15.07 -11.29
C PRO A 129 8.90 -15.36 -9.88
N LEU A 130 7.60 -15.60 -9.78
CA LEU A 130 6.94 -16.01 -8.54
C LEU A 130 7.18 -17.49 -8.27
N SER A 131 7.31 -17.84 -6.99
CA SER A 131 7.63 -19.21 -6.53
C SER A 131 6.57 -20.24 -6.92
N ASP A 132 5.30 -19.84 -6.99
CA ASP A 132 4.14 -20.68 -7.36
C ASP A 132 3.68 -20.47 -8.81
N GLY A 133 4.14 -19.40 -9.47
CA GLY A 133 3.73 -18.99 -10.81
C GLY A 133 2.31 -18.39 -10.90
N ASP A 134 1.59 -18.20 -9.79
CA ASP A 134 0.22 -17.66 -9.81
C ASP A 134 0.21 -16.15 -9.61
N VAL A 135 0.52 -15.42 -10.68
CA VAL A 135 0.53 -13.94 -10.67
C VAL A 135 -0.86 -13.38 -10.32
N ARG A 136 -1.93 -13.98 -10.84
CA ARG A 136 -3.29 -13.50 -10.59
C ARG A 136 -3.65 -13.66 -9.12
N GLY A 137 -3.43 -14.86 -8.57
CA GLY A 137 -3.65 -15.15 -7.15
C GLY A 137 -2.86 -14.20 -6.25
N HIS A 138 -1.58 -14.03 -6.55
CA HIS A 138 -0.70 -13.12 -5.81
C HIS A 138 -1.21 -11.67 -5.80
N LEU A 139 -1.63 -11.12 -6.95
CA LEU A 139 -2.17 -9.76 -7.02
C LEU A 139 -3.51 -9.61 -6.28
N VAL A 140 -4.41 -10.59 -6.41
CA VAL A 140 -5.71 -10.59 -5.73
C VAL A 140 -5.55 -10.68 -4.22
N GLU A 141 -4.66 -11.54 -3.73
CA GLU A 141 -4.35 -11.70 -2.31
C GLU A 141 -3.90 -10.38 -1.68
N HIS A 142 -2.90 -9.72 -2.27
CA HIS A 142 -2.35 -8.48 -1.72
C HIS A 142 -3.31 -7.29 -1.87
N LEU A 143 -4.11 -7.22 -2.96
CA LEU A 143 -5.16 -6.23 -3.08
C LEU A 143 -6.26 -6.44 -2.02
N THR A 144 -6.59 -7.69 -1.71
CA THR A 144 -7.56 -8.02 -0.66
C THR A 144 -7.02 -7.65 0.72
N ALA A 145 -5.77 -8.01 1.03
CA ALA A 145 -5.12 -7.63 2.28
C ALA A 145 -5.07 -6.09 2.45
N MET A 146 -4.75 -5.36 1.38
CA MET A 146 -4.77 -3.90 1.38
C MET A 146 -6.17 -3.33 1.63
N ARG A 147 -7.21 -3.88 1.00
CA ARG A 147 -8.61 -3.48 1.25
C ARG A 147 -9.01 -3.66 2.71
N GLU A 148 -8.74 -4.84 3.26
CA GLU A 148 -9.05 -5.16 4.65
C GLU A 148 -8.30 -4.22 5.61
N PHE A 149 -7.01 -3.99 5.34
CA PHE A 149 -6.18 -3.09 6.13
C PHE A 149 -6.72 -1.65 6.15
N TYR A 150 -7.04 -1.08 4.99
CA TYR A 150 -7.64 0.25 4.89
C TYR A 150 -9.05 0.30 5.48
N GLY A 151 -9.85 -0.76 5.30
CA GLY A 151 -11.18 -0.88 5.86
C GLY A 151 -11.17 -0.83 7.39
N GLU A 152 -10.33 -1.62 8.03
CA GLU A 152 -10.15 -1.61 9.47
C GLU A 152 -9.61 -0.26 9.96
N ALA A 153 -8.63 0.32 9.27
CA ALA A 153 -8.11 1.65 9.60
C ALA A 153 -9.22 2.71 9.58
N ALA A 154 -10.09 2.67 8.56
CA ALA A 154 -11.20 3.59 8.42
C ALA A 154 -12.26 3.41 9.51
N ILE A 155 -12.61 2.16 9.87
CA ILE A 155 -13.55 1.85 10.96
C ILE A 155 -13.06 2.44 12.29
N HIS A 156 -11.75 2.36 12.54
CA HIS A 156 -11.14 2.83 13.77
C HIS A 156 -10.67 4.30 13.74
N GLY A 157 -10.90 5.02 12.63
CA GLY A 157 -10.46 6.41 12.50
C GLY A 157 -8.94 6.59 12.59
N GLN A 158 -8.19 5.59 12.14
CA GLN A 158 -6.73 5.56 12.17
C GLN A 158 -6.15 6.29 10.95
N CYS A 159 -4.90 6.70 11.09
CA CYS A 159 -4.06 7.14 9.99
C CYS A 159 -3.37 5.91 9.37
N VAL A 160 -2.93 6.05 8.12
CA VAL A 160 -2.03 5.08 7.48
C VAL A 160 -0.72 5.77 7.15
N VAL A 161 0.38 5.25 7.69
CA VAL A 161 1.74 5.61 7.29
C VAL A 161 2.19 4.64 6.21
N THR A 162 2.87 5.12 5.17
CA THR A 162 3.35 4.30 4.06
C THR A 162 4.79 4.66 3.70
N TRP A 163 5.60 3.65 3.39
CA TRP A 163 7.01 3.80 3.01
C TRP A 163 7.49 2.60 2.20
N ILE A 164 8.72 2.69 1.69
CA ILE A 164 9.41 1.61 1.00
C ILE A 164 10.59 1.15 1.87
N ASP A 165 10.74 -0.16 2.07
CA ASP A 165 11.81 -0.79 2.86
C ASP A 165 12.57 -1.86 2.07
#